data_AF-A0A1M3MTY9-F1
#
_entry.id   AF-A0A1M3MTY9-F1
#
_cell.length_a   1.000
_cell.length_b   1.000
_cell.length_c   1.000
_cell.angle_alpha   90.00
_cell.angle_beta   90.00
_cell.angle_gamma   90.00
#
_symmetry.space_group_name_H-M   'P 1'
#
loop_
_entity.id
_entity.type
_entity.pdbx_description
1 polymer ?
#
loop_
_entity_poly.entity_id
_entity_poly.type
_entity_poly.pdbx_seq_one_letter_code
_entity_poly.pdbx_strand_id
1 'polypeptide(L)'
;MTRRRDPHSYTRVLLPEADLAELVLELATPLLADLGASPRIEAARRTLDLVITFWNAHVLASKLWERPRLKELNELKKRMRGRNASREDAITFDLLTSRWRKHAAEPRLVESWVYEHDDSGTPRLTCTMCLPEGVKEWRPPPIEARIAIGGRLLDEVRIALGVNQFLTFPVSRHHGEIGPDGTATIYATMPTALQLFAEGVLPRLRSNDAVEVMVSGRQLGPMVLAEMRCSSSSPNLNDLAVLVFKPRADSHE
;
A
#
# COMPACT_ATOMS: atom_id res chain seq x y z
N MET A 1 27.45 14.02 -3.08
CA MET A 1 27.48 12.94 -4.09
C MET A 1 26.13 12.23 -4.09
N THR A 2 25.23 12.60 -5.00
CA THR A 2 23.95 11.90 -5.18
C THR A 2 24.25 10.55 -5.83
N ARG A 3 24.11 9.45 -5.07
CA ARG A 3 24.14 8.09 -5.64
C ARG A 3 23.12 8.07 -6.79
N ARG A 4 23.59 7.83 -8.01
CA ARG A 4 22.74 7.62 -9.18
C ARG A 4 21.82 6.44 -8.84
N ARG A 5 20.52 6.70 -8.70
CA ARG A 5 19.51 5.67 -8.42
C ARG A 5 19.49 4.68 -9.59
N ASP A 6 19.35 3.40 -9.27
CA ASP A 6 19.38 2.30 -10.24
C ASP A 6 18.27 2.50 -11.29
N PRO A 7 18.55 2.44 -12.60
CA PRO A 7 17.51 2.55 -13.62
C PRO A 7 16.44 1.44 -13.56
N HIS A 8 16.65 0.37 -12.79
CA HIS A 8 15.68 -0.68 -12.53
C HIS A 8 15.00 -0.60 -11.16
N SER A 9 15.32 0.39 -10.32
CA SER A 9 14.62 0.57 -9.05
C SER A 9 13.22 1.13 -9.27
N TYR A 10 12.28 0.64 -8.45
CA TYR A 10 10.91 1.13 -8.38
C TYR A 10 10.38 1.04 -6.95
N THR A 11 9.47 1.95 -6.61
CA THR A 11 8.68 1.91 -5.39
C THR A 11 7.43 1.06 -5.64
N ARG A 12 7.20 0.05 -4.78
CA ARG A 12 5.94 -0.71 -4.77
C ARG A 12 4.98 -0.04 -3.81
N VAL A 13 3.74 0.18 -4.25
CA VAL A 13 2.70 0.82 -3.44
C VAL A 13 1.42 -0.02 -3.49
N LEU A 14 0.80 -0.21 -2.33
CA LEU A 14 -0.59 -0.62 -2.28
C LEU A 14 -1.44 0.61 -2.61
N LEU A 15 -2.36 0.47 -3.56
CA LEU A 15 -3.26 1.58 -3.89
C LEU A 15 -4.30 1.76 -2.79
N PRO A 16 -4.59 3.01 -2.37
CA PRO A 16 -5.67 3.25 -1.42
C PRO A 16 -7.02 2.81 -1.99
N GLU A 17 -7.87 2.26 -1.12
CA GLU A 17 -9.22 1.81 -1.49
C GLU A 17 -10.16 2.98 -1.83
N ALA A 18 -9.92 4.15 -1.23
CA ALA A 18 -10.70 5.36 -1.49
C ALA A 18 -10.65 5.76 -2.98
N ASP A 19 -11.79 6.14 -3.54
CA ASP A 19 -11.89 6.57 -4.93
C ASP A 19 -11.09 7.86 -5.16
N LEU A 20 -10.32 7.90 -6.25
CA LEU A 20 -9.50 9.06 -6.60
C LEU A 20 -10.37 10.30 -6.85
N ALA A 21 -11.55 10.13 -7.45
CA ALA A 21 -12.47 11.24 -7.67
C ALA A 21 -12.95 11.86 -6.35
N GLU A 22 -13.27 11.04 -5.36
CA GLU A 22 -13.66 11.50 -4.01
C GLU A 22 -12.54 12.27 -3.33
N LEU A 23 -11.29 11.80 -3.40
CA LEU A 23 -10.14 12.50 -2.82
C LEU A 23 -9.88 13.86 -3.49
N VAL A 24 -10.02 13.92 -4.82
CA VAL A 24 -9.91 15.19 -5.56
C VAL A 24 -11.04 16.15 -5.19
N LEU A 25 -12.27 15.65 -5.04
CA LEU A 25 -13.42 16.45 -4.61
C LEU A 25 -13.27 16.95 -3.15
N GLU A 26 -12.73 16.12 -2.26
CA GLU A 26 -12.39 16.53 -0.89
C GLU A 26 -11.38 17.68 -0.91
N LEU A 27 -10.36 17.60 -1.76
CA LEU A 27 -9.38 18.67 -1.92
C LEU A 27 -10.03 19.94 -2.50
N ALA A 28 -10.92 19.79 -3.48
CA ALA A 28 -11.60 20.89 -4.18
C ALA A 28 -12.74 21.55 -3.38
N THR A 29 -13.28 20.89 -2.35
CA THR A 29 -14.48 21.29 -1.62
C THR A 29 -14.55 22.79 -1.29
N PRO A 30 -13.54 23.45 -0.66
CA PRO A 30 -13.65 24.87 -0.34
C PRO A 30 -13.78 25.75 -1.59
N LEU A 31 -13.05 25.43 -2.67
CA LEU A 31 -13.08 26.21 -3.90
C LEU A 31 -14.38 26.02 -4.68
N LEU A 32 -15.00 24.84 -4.58
CA LEU A 32 -16.32 24.59 -5.15
C LEU A 32 -17.42 25.30 -4.36
N ALA A 33 -17.29 25.36 -3.03
CA ALA A 33 -18.25 26.08 -2.17
C ALA A 33 -18.27 27.59 -2.45
N ASP A 34 -17.11 28.18 -2.74
CA ASP A 34 -16.98 29.61 -3.09
C ASP A 34 -17.72 29.98 -4.39
N LEU A 35 -18.02 29.01 -5.26
CA LEU A 35 -18.81 29.23 -6.47
C LEU A 35 -20.34 29.33 -6.21
N GLY A 36 -20.78 29.06 -4.98
CA GLY A 36 -22.19 29.07 -4.56
C GLY A 36 -22.91 27.72 -4.71
N ALA A 37 -24.19 27.68 -4.33
CA ALA A 37 -24.98 26.45 -4.22
C ALA A 37 -25.34 25.77 -5.56
N SER A 38 -25.24 26.49 -6.69
CA SER A 38 -25.52 25.96 -8.03
C SER A 38 -24.55 26.58 -9.03
N PRO A 39 -23.27 26.20 -8.97
CA PRO A 39 -22.27 26.77 -9.85
C PRO A 39 -22.51 26.33 -11.29
N ARG A 40 -22.19 27.20 -12.26
CA ARG A 40 -22.17 26.79 -13.67
C ARG A 40 -21.14 25.68 -13.85
N ILE A 41 -21.48 24.66 -14.64
CA ILE A 41 -20.63 23.47 -14.80
C ILE A 41 -19.23 23.83 -15.34
N GLU A 42 -19.12 24.85 -16.19
CA GLU A 42 -17.84 25.33 -16.71
C GLU A 42 -16.97 26.00 -15.64
N ALA A 43 -17.59 26.66 -14.65
CA ALA A 43 -16.86 27.24 -13.52
C ALA A 43 -16.31 26.13 -12.61
N ALA A 44 -17.14 25.13 -12.29
CA ALA A 44 -16.71 23.97 -11.53
C ALA A 44 -15.60 23.19 -12.26
N ARG A 45 -15.72 22.99 -13.58
CA ARG A 45 -14.66 22.38 -14.41
C ARG A 45 -13.34 23.14 -14.34
N ARG A 46 -13.35 24.47 -14.41
CA ARG A 46 -12.12 25.27 -14.26
C ARG A 46 -11.49 25.13 -12.87
N THR A 47 -12.30 25.09 -11.82
CA THR A 47 -11.81 24.84 -10.45
C THR A 47 -11.20 23.45 -10.33
N LEU A 48 -11.85 22.42 -10.87
CA LEU A 48 -11.34 21.05 -10.86
C LEU A 48 -10.04 20.91 -11.66
N ASP A 49 -9.92 21.57 -12.81
CA ASP A 49 -8.68 21.58 -13.60
C ASP A 49 -7.48 22.12 -12.80
N LEU A 50 -7.69 23.19 -12.05
CA LEU A 50 -6.67 23.74 -11.14
C LEU A 50 -6.30 22.74 -10.03
N VAL A 51 -7.30 22.14 -9.37
CA VAL A 51 -7.08 21.19 -8.28
C VAL A 51 -6.38 19.92 -8.77
N ILE A 52 -6.75 19.42 -9.94
CA ILE A 52 -6.12 18.24 -10.56
C ILE A 52 -4.68 18.55 -10.98
N THR A 53 -4.43 19.73 -11.56
CA THR A 53 -3.07 20.19 -11.86
C THR A 53 -2.22 20.28 -10.59
N PHE A 54 -2.81 20.80 -9.50
CA PHE A 54 -2.16 20.88 -8.20
C PHE A 54 -1.85 19.49 -7.63
N TRP A 55 -2.83 18.58 -7.65
CA TRP A 55 -2.71 17.21 -7.20
C TRP A 55 -1.57 16.48 -7.92
N ASN A 56 -1.59 16.47 -9.26
CA ASN A 56 -0.60 15.78 -10.06
C ASN A 56 0.81 16.36 -9.84
N ALA A 57 0.95 17.68 -9.76
CA ALA A 57 2.24 18.31 -9.49
C ALA A 57 2.84 17.90 -8.14
N HIS A 58 1.99 17.76 -7.12
CA HIS A 58 2.40 17.33 -5.80
C HIS A 58 2.72 15.84 -5.70
N VAL A 59 1.91 14.98 -6.33
CA VAL A 59 2.19 13.54 -6.43
C VAL A 59 3.53 13.33 -7.16
N LEU A 60 3.74 13.97 -8.31
CA LEU A 60 5.00 13.88 -9.06
C LEU A 60 6.21 14.35 -8.24
N ALA A 61 6.07 15.40 -7.44
CA ALA A 61 7.14 15.97 -6.63
C ALA A 61 7.45 15.19 -5.34
N SER A 62 6.66 14.18 -4.99
CA SER A 62 6.81 13.46 -3.73
C SER A 62 8.15 12.72 -3.64
N LYS A 63 8.82 12.87 -2.49
CA LYS A 63 10.10 12.21 -2.20
C LYS A 63 9.94 10.73 -1.85
N LEU A 64 8.70 10.25 -1.70
CA LEU A 64 8.40 8.84 -1.47
C LEU A 64 8.67 7.98 -2.72
N TRP A 65 8.66 8.61 -3.90
CA TRP A 65 8.87 7.93 -5.16
C TRP A 65 10.34 7.85 -5.53
N GLU A 66 10.66 6.83 -6.33
CA GLU A 66 12.02 6.61 -6.81
C GLU A 66 12.48 7.69 -7.79
N ARG A 67 11.56 8.32 -8.53
CA ARG A 67 11.85 9.37 -9.52
C ARG A 67 10.99 10.63 -9.31
N PRO A 68 11.24 11.44 -8.26
CA PRO A 68 10.48 12.66 -8.03
C PRO A 68 10.73 13.67 -9.16
N ARG A 69 9.65 14.28 -9.66
CA ARG A 69 9.67 15.34 -10.68
C ARG A 69 9.19 16.66 -10.09
N LEU A 70 10.13 17.58 -9.89
CA LEU A 70 9.86 18.88 -9.25
C LEU A 70 9.43 19.97 -10.24
N LYS A 71 9.59 19.75 -11.54
CA LYS A 71 9.40 20.78 -12.58
C LYS A 71 7.96 21.31 -12.54
N GLU A 72 6.99 20.41 -12.54
CA GLU A 72 5.56 20.71 -12.56
C GLU A 72 5.13 21.51 -11.33
N LEU A 73 5.60 21.11 -10.14
CA LEU A 73 5.33 21.84 -8.90
C LEU A 73 6.00 23.21 -8.88
N ASN A 74 7.21 23.34 -9.41
CA ASN A 74 7.91 24.63 -9.46
C ASN A 74 7.24 25.61 -10.43
N GLU A 75 6.79 25.15 -11.60
CA GLU A 75 6.02 25.99 -12.53
C GLU A 75 4.68 26.40 -11.91
N LEU A 76 3.99 25.48 -11.21
CA LEU A 76 2.76 25.81 -10.51
C LEU A 76 2.98 26.87 -9.42
N LYS A 77 4.04 26.73 -8.62
CA LYS A 77 4.45 27.72 -7.62
C LYS A 77 4.78 29.07 -8.25
N LYS A 78 5.48 29.08 -9.38
CA LYS A 78 5.80 30.32 -10.10
C LYS A 78 4.52 31.01 -10.60
N ARG A 79 3.54 30.25 -11.07
CA ARG A 79 2.25 30.77 -11.53
C ARG A 79 1.40 31.34 -10.39
N MET A 80 1.29 30.63 -9.26
CA MET A 80 0.35 30.98 -8.19
C MET A 80 0.95 31.73 -7.01
N ARG A 81 2.27 31.68 -6.84
CA ARG A 81 3.02 32.34 -5.75
C ARG A 81 4.20 33.17 -6.24
N GLY A 82 4.37 33.30 -7.55
CA GLY A 82 5.42 34.14 -8.14
C GLY A 82 5.13 35.62 -7.98
N ARG A 83 6.09 36.45 -8.41
CA ARG A 83 6.04 37.91 -8.29
C ARG A 83 4.80 38.56 -8.92
N ASN A 84 4.24 37.92 -9.95
CA ASN A 84 3.09 38.41 -10.71
C ASN A 84 1.78 37.68 -10.37
N ALA A 85 1.79 36.78 -9.40
CA ALA A 85 0.58 36.06 -8.99
C ALA A 85 -0.35 36.96 -8.19
N SER A 86 -1.66 36.74 -8.32
CA SER A 86 -2.62 37.46 -7.50
C SER A 86 -2.53 37.00 -6.03
N ARG A 87 -3.01 37.83 -5.11
CA ARG A 87 -3.11 37.44 -3.69
C ARG A 87 -4.03 36.24 -3.50
N GLU A 88 -5.08 36.14 -4.29
CA GLU A 88 -6.06 35.05 -4.28
C GLU A 88 -5.43 33.72 -4.73
N ASP A 89 -4.59 33.74 -5.77
CA ASP A 89 -3.84 32.56 -6.21
C ASP A 89 -2.92 32.03 -5.10
N ALA A 90 -2.23 32.93 -4.41
CA ALA A 90 -1.33 32.55 -3.32
C ALA A 90 -2.10 31.91 -2.15
N ILE A 91 -3.25 32.49 -1.78
CA ILE A 91 -4.15 31.94 -0.75
C ILE A 91 -4.67 30.56 -1.18
N THR A 92 -5.10 30.42 -2.43
CA THR A 92 -5.58 29.16 -2.99
C THR A 92 -4.49 28.09 -2.95
N PHE A 93 -3.26 28.42 -3.35
CA PHE A 93 -2.14 27.49 -3.32
C PHE A 93 -1.83 27.01 -1.89
N ASP A 94 -1.81 27.92 -0.93
CA ASP A 94 -1.51 27.60 0.47
C ASP A 94 -2.64 26.78 1.12
N LEU A 95 -3.91 27.08 0.79
CA LEU A 95 -5.07 26.29 1.18
C LEU A 95 -4.98 24.84 0.66
N LEU A 96 -4.76 24.66 -0.63
CA LEU A 96 -4.63 23.34 -1.25
C LEU A 96 -3.42 22.59 -0.68
N THR A 97 -2.29 23.28 -0.44
CA THR A 97 -1.10 22.68 0.19
C THR A 97 -1.40 22.16 1.59
N SER A 98 -2.14 22.91 2.39
CA SER A 98 -2.50 22.49 3.75
C SER A 98 -3.35 21.22 3.74
N ARG A 99 -4.35 21.15 2.85
CA ARG A 99 -5.25 19.99 2.70
C ARG A 99 -4.54 18.78 2.12
N TRP A 100 -3.72 18.97 1.08
CA TRP A 100 -3.00 17.89 0.39
C TRP A 100 -2.06 17.10 1.30
N ARG A 101 -1.53 17.70 2.38
CA ARG A 101 -0.64 16.99 3.33
C ARG A 101 -1.24 15.68 3.88
N LYS A 102 -2.56 15.59 4.01
CA LYS A 102 -3.25 14.36 4.43
C LYS A 102 -3.11 13.23 3.41
N HIS A 103 -2.93 13.58 2.14
CA HIS A 103 -2.79 12.68 0.99
C HIS A 103 -1.34 12.60 0.51
N ALA A 104 -0.35 12.98 1.32
CA ALA A 104 1.05 13.05 0.89
C ALA A 104 1.64 11.69 0.44
N ALA A 105 1.02 10.58 0.88
CA ALA A 105 1.38 9.20 0.51
C ALA A 105 0.58 8.65 -0.69
N GLU A 106 -0.31 9.45 -1.28
CA GLU A 106 -1.15 9.03 -2.41
C GLU A 106 -0.32 8.92 -3.70
N PRO A 107 -0.24 7.73 -4.32
CA PRO A 107 0.57 7.52 -5.52
C PRO A 107 -0.12 7.86 -6.84
N ARG A 108 -1.45 7.99 -6.87
CA ARG A 108 -2.22 8.07 -8.12
C ARG A 108 -2.19 9.47 -8.73
N LEU A 109 -1.84 9.55 -10.01
CA LEU A 109 -2.06 10.72 -10.85
C LEU A 109 -3.44 10.62 -11.48
N VAL A 110 -4.11 11.76 -11.67
CA VAL A 110 -5.29 11.84 -12.53
C VAL A 110 -4.79 11.91 -13.98
N GLU A 111 -5.10 10.88 -14.78
CA GLU A 111 -4.69 10.78 -16.18
C GLU A 111 -5.68 11.50 -17.10
N SER A 112 -6.96 11.20 -16.95
CA SER A 112 -8.07 11.92 -17.58
C SER A 112 -9.25 12.00 -16.62
N TRP A 113 -10.11 12.98 -16.81
CA TRP A 113 -11.26 13.22 -15.94
C TRP A 113 -12.44 13.79 -16.71
N VAL A 114 -13.65 13.54 -16.19
CA VAL A 114 -14.91 14.07 -16.69
C VAL A 114 -15.73 14.59 -15.51
N TYR A 115 -16.33 15.76 -15.66
CA TYR A 115 -17.25 16.32 -14.67
C TYR A 115 -18.57 16.70 -15.34
N GLU A 116 -19.60 15.90 -15.09
CA GLU A 116 -20.90 15.95 -15.76
C GLU A 116 -22.02 15.66 -14.76
N HIS A 117 -23.26 16.00 -15.11
CA HIS A 117 -24.41 15.55 -14.33
C HIS A 117 -24.69 14.09 -14.69
N ASP A 118 -24.93 13.25 -13.68
CA ASP A 118 -25.43 11.90 -13.90
C ASP A 118 -26.91 11.91 -14.33
N ASP A 119 -27.47 10.72 -14.54
CA ASP A 119 -28.87 10.55 -14.95
C ASP A 119 -29.88 11.15 -13.96
N SER A 120 -29.47 11.40 -12.71
CA SER A 120 -30.28 12.04 -11.68
C SER A 120 -30.15 13.57 -11.66
N GLY A 121 -29.30 14.13 -12.52
CA GLY A 121 -28.96 15.55 -12.51
C GLY A 121 -27.95 15.93 -11.43
N THR A 122 -27.28 14.96 -10.80
CA THR A 122 -26.29 15.20 -9.76
C THR A 122 -24.90 15.33 -10.39
N PRO A 123 -24.13 16.40 -10.10
CA PRO A 123 -22.80 16.54 -10.66
C PRO A 123 -21.84 15.47 -10.11
N ARG A 124 -21.15 14.78 -11.01
CA ARG A 124 -20.25 13.67 -10.73
C ARG A 124 -18.90 13.87 -11.40
N LEU A 125 -17.82 13.74 -10.62
CA LEU A 125 -16.46 13.64 -11.12
C LEU A 125 -16.12 12.17 -11.35
N THR A 126 -15.56 11.85 -12.51
CA THR A 126 -14.94 10.55 -12.80
C THR A 126 -13.50 10.78 -13.19
N CYS A 127 -12.57 10.01 -12.61
CA CYS A 127 -11.14 10.09 -12.91
C CYS A 127 -10.64 8.72 -13.37
N THR A 128 -9.83 8.71 -14.42
CA THR A 128 -8.90 7.61 -14.68
C THR A 128 -7.55 7.93 -14.03
N MET A 129 -6.74 6.91 -13.77
CA MET A 129 -5.49 7.09 -13.05
C MET A 129 -4.32 6.41 -13.74
N CYS A 130 -3.15 7.00 -13.55
CA CYS A 130 -1.87 6.38 -13.86
C CYS A 130 -0.90 6.56 -12.68
N LEU A 131 0.25 5.87 -12.74
CA LEU A 131 1.28 5.95 -11.72
C LEU A 131 2.50 6.73 -12.21
N PRO A 132 3.19 7.47 -11.31
CA PRO A 132 4.46 8.10 -11.64
C PRO A 132 5.50 7.07 -12.11
N GLU A 133 6.45 7.54 -12.91
CA GLU A 133 7.59 6.73 -13.34
C GLU A 133 8.37 6.21 -12.13
N GLY A 134 8.75 4.92 -12.16
CA GLY A 134 9.42 4.28 -11.03
C GLY A 134 8.48 3.97 -9.86
N VAL A 135 7.16 4.05 -10.03
CA VAL A 135 6.16 3.54 -9.09
C VAL A 135 5.41 2.39 -9.75
N LYS A 136 5.22 1.29 -9.03
CA LYS A 136 4.42 0.15 -9.48
C LYS A 136 3.36 -0.18 -8.45
N GLU A 137 2.15 -0.43 -8.94
CA GLU A 137 1.09 -1.04 -8.15
C GLU A 137 1.57 -2.39 -7.62
N TRP A 138 1.43 -2.58 -6.32
CA TRP A 138 1.50 -3.88 -5.70
C TRP A 138 0.08 -4.35 -5.42
N ARG A 139 -0.32 -5.41 -6.13
CA ARG A 139 -1.49 -6.18 -5.75
C ARG A 139 -1.04 -7.30 -4.81
N PRO A 140 -1.54 -7.33 -3.57
CA PRO A 140 -1.29 -8.47 -2.71
C PRO A 140 -1.84 -9.73 -3.42
N PRO A 141 -1.16 -10.88 -3.30
CA PRO A 141 -1.68 -12.12 -3.86
C PRO A 141 -3.07 -12.44 -3.28
N PRO A 142 -3.91 -13.21 -4.01
CA PRO A 142 -5.19 -13.68 -3.48
C PRO A 142 -5.00 -14.42 -2.16
N ILE A 143 -5.93 -14.26 -1.22
CA ILE A 143 -5.79 -14.82 0.14
C ILE A 143 -5.67 -16.36 0.11
N GLU A 144 -6.25 -17.00 -0.91
CA GLU A 144 -6.24 -18.44 -1.19
C GLU A 144 -4.84 -18.97 -1.51
N ALA A 145 -3.91 -18.10 -1.91
CA ALA A 145 -2.52 -18.47 -2.13
C ALA A 145 -1.64 -18.25 -0.89
N ARG A 146 -2.15 -17.57 0.15
CA ARG A 146 -1.34 -17.01 1.23
C ARG A 146 -1.39 -17.86 2.49
N ILE A 147 -0.35 -17.67 3.31
CA ILE A 147 -0.18 -18.35 4.59
C ILE A 147 0.01 -17.27 5.65
N ALA A 148 -0.69 -17.40 6.78
CA ALA A 148 -0.50 -16.53 7.94
C ALA A 148 -0.25 -17.35 9.21
N ILE A 149 0.61 -16.80 10.08
CA ILE A 149 0.88 -17.33 11.43
C ILE A 149 0.74 -16.16 12.40
N GLY A 150 -0.09 -16.30 13.43
CA GLY A 150 -0.33 -15.27 14.44
C GLY A 150 -0.80 -13.94 13.82
N GLY A 151 -1.64 -14.00 12.79
CA GLY A 151 -2.13 -12.82 12.06
C GLY A 151 -1.11 -12.17 11.11
N ARG A 152 0.11 -12.72 10.97
CA ARG A 152 1.13 -12.20 10.04
C ARG A 152 1.25 -13.06 8.80
N LEU A 153 1.05 -12.43 7.64
CA LEU A 153 1.19 -13.05 6.34
C LEU A 153 2.66 -13.21 5.98
N LEU A 154 3.08 -14.43 5.60
CA LEU A 154 4.49 -14.75 5.41
C LEU A 154 5.15 -13.88 4.33
N ASP A 155 4.40 -13.52 3.28
CA ASP A 155 4.88 -12.71 2.17
C ASP A 155 4.98 -11.20 2.47
N GLU A 156 4.48 -10.77 3.63
CA GLU A 156 4.56 -9.40 4.13
C GLU A 156 5.60 -9.23 5.25
N VAL A 157 6.24 -10.31 5.70
CA VAL A 157 7.27 -10.23 6.73
C VAL A 157 8.49 -9.47 6.19
N ARG A 158 8.78 -8.33 6.82
CA ARG A 158 9.89 -7.43 6.45
C ARG A 158 11.08 -7.67 7.35
N ILE A 159 12.19 -8.14 6.77
CA ILE A 159 13.45 -8.33 7.48
C ILE A 159 14.34 -7.12 7.20
N ALA A 160 14.69 -6.37 8.24
CA ALA A 160 15.52 -5.18 8.09
C ALA A 160 16.96 -5.55 7.66
N LEU A 161 17.42 -5.01 6.54
CA LEU A 161 18.81 -5.06 6.09
C LEU A 161 19.57 -3.75 6.41
N GLY A 162 18.83 -2.71 6.81
CA GLY A 162 19.34 -1.38 7.16
C GLY A 162 18.18 -0.43 7.44
N VAL A 163 18.47 0.86 7.64
CA VAL A 163 17.48 1.88 8.09
C VAL A 163 16.23 1.95 7.19
N ASN A 164 16.40 1.83 5.87
CA ASN A 164 15.31 1.91 4.88
C ASN A 164 15.34 0.74 3.87
N GLN A 165 16.01 -0.36 4.21
CA GLN A 165 16.16 -1.52 3.31
C GLN A 165 15.59 -2.75 3.99
N PHE A 166 14.72 -3.45 3.27
CA PHE A 166 14.02 -4.62 3.80
C PHE A 166 14.06 -5.74 2.77
N LEU A 167 14.28 -6.96 3.26
CA LEU A 167 14.09 -8.19 2.52
C LEU A 167 12.68 -8.72 2.78
N THR A 168 12.01 -9.14 1.73
CA THR A 168 10.69 -9.81 1.76
C THR A 168 10.76 -10.98 0.80
N PHE A 169 9.98 -12.03 1.05
CA PHE A 169 9.91 -13.21 0.19
C PHE A 169 8.50 -13.33 -0.39
N PRO A 170 8.34 -13.58 -1.70
CA PRO A 170 7.02 -13.70 -2.31
C PRO A 170 6.34 -15.00 -1.86
N VAL A 171 5.01 -15.05 -2.00
CA VAL A 171 4.18 -16.23 -1.69
C VAL A 171 4.72 -17.52 -2.31
N SER A 172 5.27 -17.47 -3.53
CA SER A 172 5.85 -18.65 -4.20
C SER A 172 7.08 -19.26 -3.50
N ARG A 173 7.64 -18.58 -2.50
CA ARG A 173 8.72 -19.09 -1.64
C ARG A 173 8.20 -19.73 -0.35
N HIS A 174 6.88 -19.74 -0.16
CA HIS A 174 6.21 -20.35 0.97
C HIS A 174 5.21 -21.39 0.47
N HIS A 175 5.05 -22.47 1.21
CA HIS A 175 4.09 -23.52 0.89
C HIS A 175 3.48 -24.07 2.18
N GLY A 176 2.25 -24.56 2.11
CA GLY A 176 1.52 -25.05 3.26
C GLY A 176 0.64 -26.21 2.88
N GLU A 177 0.61 -27.23 3.72
CA GLU A 177 -0.21 -28.42 3.55
C GLU A 177 -1.01 -28.67 4.82
N ILE A 178 -2.26 -29.10 4.66
CA ILE A 178 -3.14 -29.47 5.77
C ILE A 178 -3.36 -30.98 5.70
N GLY A 179 -2.91 -31.69 6.72
CA GLY A 179 -3.12 -33.12 6.89
C GLY A 179 -4.58 -33.46 7.23
N PRO A 180 -4.96 -34.74 7.09
CA PRO A 180 -6.34 -35.19 7.36
C PRO A 180 -6.75 -35.04 8.83
N ASP A 181 -5.78 -34.99 9.74
CA ASP A 181 -5.95 -34.77 11.19
C ASP A 181 -6.01 -33.28 11.57
N GLY A 182 -6.01 -32.38 10.59
CA GLY A 182 -5.95 -30.94 10.81
C GLY A 182 -4.56 -30.40 11.11
N THR A 183 -3.51 -31.24 11.11
CA THR A 183 -2.12 -30.79 11.26
C THR A 183 -1.72 -29.94 10.06
N ALA A 184 -1.18 -28.74 10.29
CA ALA A 184 -0.65 -27.87 9.24
C ALA A 184 0.88 -27.98 9.16
N THR A 185 1.41 -28.28 7.98
CA THR A 185 2.85 -28.26 7.70
C THR A 185 3.15 -27.06 6.81
N ILE A 186 3.92 -26.11 7.32
CA ILE A 186 4.28 -24.87 6.63
C ILE A 186 5.77 -24.88 6.29
N TYR A 187 6.08 -24.70 5.02
CA TYR A 187 7.41 -24.50 4.48
C TYR A 187 7.60 -23.00 4.29
N ALA A 188 8.41 -22.37 5.13
CA ALA A 188 8.73 -20.96 5.05
C ALA A 188 10.22 -20.75 4.83
N THR A 189 10.61 -19.66 4.17
CA THR A 189 12.01 -19.25 4.15
C THR A 189 12.50 -19.03 5.58
N MET A 190 13.69 -19.55 5.88
CA MET A 190 14.31 -19.51 7.20
C MET A 190 14.38 -18.08 7.78
N PRO A 191 14.77 -17.04 7.00
CA PRO A 191 14.75 -15.67 7.52
C PRO A 191 13.36 -15.19 7.93
N THR A 192 12.30 -15.63 7.23
CA THR A 192 10.92 -15.29 7.57
C THR A 192 10.50 -15.95 8.88
N ALA A 193 10.81 -17.24 9.06
CA ALA A 193 10.52 -17.95 10.31
C ALA A 193 11.26 -17.35 11.51
N LEU A 194 12.55 -17.01 11.34
CA LEU A 194 13.36 -16.36 12.37
C LEU A 194 12.84 -14.96 12.72
N GLN A 195 12.40 -14.17 11.73
CA GLN A 195 11.82 -12.85 11.98
C GLN A 195 10.51 -12.96 12.77
N LEU A 196 9.62 -13.90 12.42
CA LEU A 196 8.39 -14.14 13.18
C LEU A 196 8.66 -14.59 14.61
N PHE A 197 9.70 -15.41 14.82
CA PHE A 197 10.14 -15.79 16.17
C PHE A 197 10.67 -14.60 16.96
N ALA A 198 11.52 -13.77 16.35
CA ALA A 198 12.07 -12.57 16.98
C ALA A 198 10.99 -11.55 17.35
N GLU A 199 9.91 -11.46 16.57
CA GLU A 199 8.75 -10.61 16.83
C GLU A 199 7.77 -11.23 17.86
N GLY A 200 8.01 -12.45 18.35
CA GLY A 200 7.13 -13.15 19.28
C GLY A 200 5.83 -13.67 18.66
N VAL A 201 5.74 -13.69 17.33
CA VAL A 201 4.57 -14.17 16.57
C VAL A 201 4.60 -15.69 16.41
N LEU A 202 5.79 -16.25 16.21
CA LEU A 202 5.96 -17.71 16.18
C LEU A 202 6.06 -18.23 17.63
N PRO A 203 5.16 -19.12 18.07
CA PRO A 203 5.18 -19.63 19.44
C PRO A 203 6.42 -20.50 19.67
N ARG A 204 6.81 -20.64 20.94
CA ARG A 204 7.95 -21.48 21.30
C ARG A 204 7.60 -22.96 21.08
N LEU A 205 8.59 -23.73 20.63
CA LEU A 205 8.41 -25.16 20.44
C LEU A 205 7.98 -25.83 21.75
N ARG A 206 6.91 -26.63 21.71
CA ARG A 206 6.33 -27.34 22.87
C ARG A 206 5.81 -26.43 24.00
N SER A 207 5.59 -25.15 23.76
CA SER A 207 4.73 -24.37 24.67
C SER A 207 3.26 -24.68 24.36
N ASN A 208 2.37 -24.45 25.33
CA ASN A 208 0.92 -24.51 25.10
C ASN A 208 0.39 -23.22 24.46
N ASP A 209 1.28 -22.34 23.99
CA ASP A 209 0.89 -21.09 23.33
C ASP A 209 0.39 -21.42 21.94
N ALA A 210 -0.89 -21.15 21.72
CA ALA A 210 -1.53 -21.35 20.43
C ALA A 210 -1.56 -20.03 19.65
N VAL A 211 -1.41 -20.13 18.34
CA VAL A 211 -1.53 -19.00 17.42
C VAL A 211 -2.50 -19.34 16.32
N GLU A 212 -3.20 -18.33 15.81
CA GLU A 212 -4.04 -18.48 14.63
C GLU A 212 -3.17 -18.82 13.42
N VAL A 213 -3.51 -19.90 12.72
CA VAL A 213 -2.84 -20.31 11.48
C VAL A 213 -3.83 -20.33 10.34
N MET A 214 -3.43 -19.73 9.23
CA MET A 214 -4.17 -19.77 7.97
C MET A 214 -3.28 -20.37 6.89
N VAL A 215 -3.80 -21.34 6.15
CA VAL A 215 -3.12 -21.95 4.99
C VAL A 215 -4.06 -21.90 3.81
N SER A 216 -3.61 -21.32 2.70
CA SER A 216 -4.36 -21.20 1.45
C SER A 216 -5.76 -20.58 1.66
N GLY A 217 -5.81 -19.49 2.42
CA GLY A 217 -7.05 -18.76 2.75
C GLY A 217 -7.97 -19.45 3.76
N ARG A 218 -7.68 -20.69 4.16
CA ARG A 218 -8.47 -21.41 5.17
C ARG A 218 -7.91 -21.12 6.57
N GLN A 219 -8.74 -20.53 7.42
CA GLN A 219 -8.48 -20.42 8.86
C GLN A 219 -8.55 -21.80 9.52
N LEU A 220 -7.51 -22.16 10.26
CA LEU A 220 -7.42 -23.45 10.97
C LEU A 220 -7.69 -23.30 12.48
N GLY A 221 -7.78 -22.06 12.97
CA GLY A 221 -7.99 -21.77 14.39
C GLY A 221 -6.68 -21.76 15.19
N PRO A 222 -6.77 -21.83 16.53
CA PRO A 222 -5.61 -21.82 17.41
C PRO A 222 -4.81 -23.12 17.29
N MET A 223 -3.56 -23.00 16.84
CA MET A 223 -2.65 -24.12 16.62
C MET A 223 -1.37 -23.98 17.43
N VAL A 224 -0.83 -25.10 17.91
CA VAL A 224 0.41 -25.16 18.69
C VAL A 224 1.57 -25.63 17.80
N LEU A 225 2.73 -24.98 17.90
CA LEU A 225 3.94 -25.41 17.19
C LEU A 225 4.51 -26.69 17.82
N ALA A 226 4.30 -27.81 17.15
CA ALA A 226 4.72 -29.13 17.61
C ALA A 226 6.14 -29.50 17.17
N GLU A 227 6.53 -29.07 15.96
CA GLU A 227 7.84 -29.38 15.39
C GLU A 227 8.38 -28.21 14.56
N MET A 228 9.70 -28.02 14.60
CA MET A 228 10.43 -27.16 13.67
C MET A 228 11.68 -27.90 13.21
N ARG A 229 11.88 -27.99 11.90
CA ARG A 229 13.06 -28.62 11.28
C ARG A 229 13.53 -27.85 10.06
N CYS A 230 14.80 -27.99 9.71
CA CYS A 230 15.32 -27.47 8.44
C CYS A 230 15.08 -28.52 7.34
N SER A 231 14.57 -28.10 6.19
CA SER A 231 14.52 -28.98 5.02
C SER A 231 15.85 -28.94 4.29
N SER A 232 16.52 -30.09 4.17
CA SER A 232 17.72 -30.28 3.35
C SER A 232 17.42 -30.95 2.01
N SER A 233 16.14 -31.10 1.64
CA SER A 233 15.68 -31.97 0.55
C SER A 233 16.07 -31.50 -0.87
N SER A 234 16.77 -30.36 -1.00
CA SER A 234 17.29 -29.92 -2.28
C SER A 234 18.60 -29.14 -2.10
N PRO A 235 19.62 -29.40 -2.93
CA PRO A 235 20.96 -28.80 -2.80
C PRO A 235 20.98 -27.27 -2.95
N ASN A 236 19.86 -26.65 -3.36
CA ASN A 236 19.70 -25.19 -3.49
C ASN A 236 18.64 -24.61 -2.51
N LEU A 237 18.13 -25.38 -1.55
CA LEU A 237 17.01 -25.02 -0.66
C LEU A 237 17.33 -25.19 0.83
N ASN A 238 18.60 -25.06 1.23
CA ASN A 238 19.02 -25.06 2.65
C ASN A 238 18.42 -23.91 3.49
N ASP A 239 17.56 -23.08 2.88
CA ASP A 239 16.96 -21.89 3.47
C ASP A 239 15.47 -22.08 3.80
N LEU A 240 14.96 -23.32 3.96
CA LEU A 240 13.56 -23.56 4.33
C LEU A 240 13.42 -24.12 5.75
N ALA A 241 12.64 -23.41 6.58
CA ALA A 241 12.09 -23.91 7.83
C ALA A 241 10.78 -24.66 7.55
N VAL A 242 10.68 -25.88 8.07
CA VAL A 242 9.45 -26.67 8.09
C VAL A 242 8.87 -26.55 9.50
N LEU A 243 7.70 -25.94 9.59
CA LEU A 243 6.96 -25.68 10.83
C LEU A 243 5.74 -26.59 10.85
N VAL A 244 5.62 -27.43 11.87
CA VAL A 244 4.48 -28.34 12.03
C VAL A 244 3.61 -27.84 13.18
N PHE A 245 2.39 -27.49 12.84
CA PHE A 245 1.37 -27.00 13.76
C PHE A 245 0.28 -28.04 13.94
N LYS A 246 -0.11 -28.26 15.20
CA LYS A 246 -1.24 -29.14 15.53
C LYS A 246 -2.38 -28.34 16.12
N PRO A 247 -3.65 -28.74 15.88
CA PRO A 247 -4.79 -28.17 16.58
C PRO A 247 -4.52 -28.18 18.08
N ARG A 248 -4.82 -27.08 18.76
CA ARG A 248 -4.80 -27.07 20.22
C ARG A 248 -5.81 -28.12 20.69
N ALA A 249 -5.37 -29.06 21.51
CA ALA A 249 -6.31 -29.94 22.19
C ALA A 249 -7.16 -29.07 23.12
N ASP A 250 -8.48 -29.08 22.92
CA ASP A 250 -9.39 -28.44 23.86
C ASP A 250 -9.19 -29.09 25.22
N SER A 251 -8.68 -28.29 26.17
CA SER A 251 -8.75 -28.62 27.58
C SER A 251 -10.23 -28.60 27.97
N HIS A 252 -10.93 -29.72 27.81
CA HIS A 252 -12.15 -29.97 28.56
C HIS A 252 -11.74 -30.14 30.03
N GLU A 253 -11.71 -29.04 30.78
CA GLU A 253 -11.87 -29.01 32.23
C GLU A 253 -13.27 -28.49 32.58
#